data_AF-A0A547N0Z8-F1
#
_entry.id   AF-A0A547N0Z8-F1
#
_cell.length_a   1.000
_cell.length_b   1.000
_cell.length_c   1.000
_cell.angle_alpha   90.00
_cell.angle_beta   90.00
_cell.angle_gamma   90.00
#
_symmetry.space_group_name_H-M   'P 1'
#
loop_
_entity.id
_entity.type
_entity.pdbx_description
1 polymer ?
#
loop_
_entity_poly.entity_id
_entity_poly.type
_entity_poly.pdbx_seq_one_letter_code
_entity_poly.pdbx_strand_id
1 'polypeptide(L)' 'MTDLTPPEHQHSAIIEQAVEFYVANFGNVERPIVPALQRRFGLTAHQAIVVIRETTLRRARSA' A
#
# COMPACT_ATOMS: atom_id res chain seq x y z
N MET A 1 6.39 29.88 13.16
CA MET A 1 5.88 29.26 11.92
C MET A 1 6.24 27.79 12.00
N THR A 2 5.35 26.99 12.57
CA THR A 2 5.61 25.58 12.85
C THR A 2 5.54 24.84 11.53
N ASP A 3 6.71 24.42 11.03
CA ASP A 3 6.83 23.57 9.85
C ASP A 3 6.24 22.19 10.19
N LEU A 4 4.93 22.06 9.97
CA LEU A 4 4.23 20.78 10.00
C LEU A 4 4.44 20.12 8.63
N THR A 5 5.65 19.69 8.31
CA THR A 5 5.82 18.66 7.29
C THR A 5 5.83 17.31 8.00
N PRO A 6 4.67 16.64 8.13
CA PRO A 6 4.56 15.50 9.01
C PRO A 6 5.06 14.28 8.25
N PRO A 7 6.00 13.50 8.79
CA PRO A 7 6.32 12.17 8.25
C PRO A 7 5.05 11.32 8.02
N GLU A 8 3.97 11.59 8.76
CA GLU A 8 2.65 10.97 8.59
C GLU A 8 2.03 11.15 7.19
N HIS A 9 2.20 12.31 6.54
CA HIS A 9 1.70 12.51 5.17
C HIS A 9 2.50 11.69 4.15
N GLN A 10 3.81 11.57 4.34
CA GLN A 10 4.68 10.77 3.47
C GLN A 10 4.40 9.27 3.65
N HIS A 11 4.15 8.81 4.88
CA HIS A 11 3.76 7.42 5.15
C HIS A 11 2.39 7.07 4.59
N SER A 12 1.45 8.02 4.57
CA SER A 12 0.13 7.83 3.96
C SER A 12 0.24 7.72 2.45
N ALA A 13 1.05 8.58 1.82
CA ALA A 13 1.22 8.61 0.37
C ALA A 13 1.82 7.31 -0.20
N ILE A 14 2.79 6.67 0.47
CA ILE A 14 3.39 5.43 -0.03
C ILE A 14 2.44 4.23 0.07
N ILE A 15 1.56 4.21 1.09
CA ILE A 15 0.53 3.19 1.24
C ILE A 15 -0.51 3.34 0.12
N GLU A 16 -0.97 4.56 -0.16
CA GLU A 16 -1.94 4.80 -1.23
C GLU A 16 -1.40 4.38 -2.61
N GLN A 17 -0.17 4.76 -2.93
CA GLN A 17 0.50 4.34 -4.17
C GLN A 17 0.60 2.80 -4.28
N ALA A 18 0.95 2.13 -3.18
CA ALA A 18 1.03 0.67 -3.15
C ALA A 18 -0.36 0.02 -3.31
N VAL A 19 -1.42 0.61 -2.75
CA VAL A 19 -2.81 0.15 -2.93
C VAL A 19 -3.24 0.31 -4.38
N GLU A 20 -3.02 1.46 -5.00
CA GLU A 20 -3.35 1.70 -6.41
C GLU A 20 -2.63 0.71 -7.32
N PHE A 21 -1.34 0.52 -7.10
CA PHE A 21 -0.55 -0.48 -7.80
C PHE A 21 -1.16 -1.87 -7.64
N TYR A 22 -1.47 -2.29 -6.41
CA TYR A 22 -1.94 -3.66 -6.17
C TYR A 22 -3.37 -3.90 -6.69
N VAL A 23 -4.24 -2.89 -6.63
CA VAL A 23 -5.57 -2.94 -7.26
C VAL A 23 -5.43 -3.14 -8.77
N ALA A 24 -4.57 -2.36 -9.43
CA ALA A 24 -4.36 -2.44 -10.88
C ALA A 24 -3.72 -3.76 -11.34
N ASN A 25 -2.96 -4.42 -10.47
CA ASN A 25 -2.20 -5.63 -10.79
C ASN A 25 -2.71 -6.87 -10.04
N PHE A 26 -3.96 -6.83 -9.56
CA PHE A 26 -4.50 -7.88 -8.71
C PHE A 26 -4.45 -9.25 -9.41
N GLY A 27 -3.82 -10.24 -8.77
CA GLY A 27 -3.63 -11.58 -9.34
C GLY A 27 -2.37 -11.77 -10.19
N ASN A 28 -1.74 -10.68 -10.65
CA ASN A 28 -0.51 -10.69 -11.45
C ASN A 28 0.72 -10.14 -10.69
N VAL A 29 0.60 -9.95 -9.38
CA VAL A 29 1.72 -9.53 -8.52
C VAL A 29 2.54 -10.74 -8.07
N GLU A 30 3.86 -10.54 -8.03
CA GLU A 30 4.83 -11.48 -7.48
C GLU A 30 4.43 -11.97 -6.08
N ARG A 31 4.57 -13.28 -5.84
CA ARG A 31 4.32 -13.90 -4.54
C ARG A 31 5.65 -14.33 -3.89
N PRO A 32 5.77 -14.26 -2.55
CA PRO A 32 4.73 -13.88 -1.59
C PRO A 32 4.48 -12.36 -1.53
N ILE A 33 3.21 -11.95 -1.38
CA ILE A 33 2.78 -10.55 -1.57
C ILE A 33 3.44 -9.57 -0.59
N VAL A 34 3.58 -9.93 0.69
CA VAL A 34 4.18 -9.04 1.70
C VAL A 34 5.64 -8.73 1.34
N PRO A 35 6.55 -9.71 1.18
CA PRO A 35 7.91 -9.45 0.70
C PRO A 35 8.00 -8.67 -0.62
N ALA A 36 7.09 -8.91 -1.57
CA ALA A 36 7.05 -8.19 -2.83
C ALA A 36 6.74 -6.70 -2.63
N LEU A 37 5.73 -6.37 -1.81
CA LEU A 37 5.37 -5.00 -1.47
C LEU A 37 6.49 -4.29 -0.68
N GLN A 38 7.15 -5.00 0.24
CA GLN A 38 8.29 -4.45 0.99
C GLN A 38 9.45 -4.09 0.06
N ARG A 39 9.85 -5.00 -0.84
CA ARG A 39 10.95 -4.75 -1.79
C ARG A 39 10.64 -3.61 -2.76
N ARG A 40 9.39 -3.50 -3.21
CA ARG A 40 8.99 -2.53 -4.24
C ARG A 40 8.82 -1.11 -3.70
N PHE A 41 8.26 -0.98 -2.49
CA PHE A 41 7.86 0.32 -1.95
C PHE A 41 8.56 0.68 -0.63
N GLY A 42 9.48 -0.16 -0.14
CA GLY A 42 10.17 0.06 1.14
C GLY A 42 9.26 -0.06 2.36
N LEU A 43 8.13 -0.77 2.24
CA LEU A 43 7.14 -0.88 3.31
C LEU A 43 7.65 -1.75 4.47
N THR A 44 7.17 -1.43 5.66
CA THR A 44 7.15 -2.38 6.78
C THR A 44 6.13 -3.49 6.52
N ALA A 45 6.26 -4.62 7.20
CA ALA A 45 5.29 -5.71 7.12
C ALA A 45 3.87 -5.26 7.50
N HIS A 46 3.74 -4.38 8.51
CA HIS A 46 2.46 -3.81 8.92
C HIS A 46 1.83 -2.98 7.78
N GLN A 47 2.59 -2.09 7.15
CA GLN A 47 2.08 -1.29 6.03
C GLN A 47 1.68 -2.16 4.84
N ALA A 48 2.43 -3.23 4.54
CA ALA A 48 2.04 -4.18 3.50
C ALA A 48 0.71 -4.88 3.82
N ILE A 49 0.44 -5.22 5.08
CA ILE A 49 -0.86 -5.76 5.50
C ILE A 49 -1.98 -4.73 5.32
N VAL A 50 -1.73 -3.46 5.66
CA VAL A 50 -2.69 -2.36 5.42
C VAL A 50 -3.01 -2.25 3.92
N VAL A 51 -2.00 -2.28 3.06
CA VAL A 51 -2.18 -2.28 1.59
C VAL A 51 -3.08 -3.43 1.15
N ILE A 52 -2.81 -4.66 1.60
CA ILE A 52 -3.60 -5.85 1.23
C ILE A 52 -5.06 -5.71 1.67
N ARG A 53 -5.30 -5.23 2.91
CA ARG A 53 -6.65 -4.97 3.44
C ARG A 53 -7.38 -3.94 2.59
N GLU A 54 -6.77 -2.80 2.33
CA GLU A 54 -7.38 -1.71 1.56
C GLU A 54 -7.68 -2.12 0.11
N THR A 55 -6.75 -2.81 -0.55
CA THR A 55 -6.98 -3.38 -1.89
C THR A 55 -8.17 -4.34 -1.89
N THR A 56 -8.29 -5.21 -0.88
CA THR A 56 -9.41 -6.15 -0.76
C THR A 56 -10.74 -5.43 -0.57
N LEU A 57 -10.79 -4.43 0.31
CA LEU A 57 -11.99 -3.63 0.56
C LEU A 57 -12.41 -2.80 -0.66
N ARG A 58 -11.46 -2.19 -1.38
CA ARG A 58 -11.74 -1.45 -2.62
C ARG A 58 -12.36 -2.36 -3.67
N ARG A 59 -11.82 -3.56 -3.86
CA ARG A 59 -12.37 -4.54 -4.81
C ARG A 59 -13.76 -5.03 -4.43
N ALA A 60 -14.03 -5.25 -3.14
CA ALA A 60 -15.34 -5.66 -2.67
C ALA A 60 -16.42 -4.59 -2.89
N ARG A 61 -16.07 -3.30 -2.88
CA ARG A 61 -17.00 -2.19 -3.17
C ARG A 61 -17.27 -1.97 -4.65
N SER A 62 -16.38 -2.42 -5.52
CA SER A 62 -16.49 -2.26 -6.98
C SER A 62 -17.10 -3.48 -7.68
N ALA A 63 -17.54 -4.48 -6.92
CA ALA A 63 -18.10 -5.75 -7.40
C ALA A 63 -19.63 -5.80 -7.25
#